data_AF-D3TKP3-F1
#
_entry.id   AF-D3TKP3-F1
#
_cell.length_a   1.000
_cell.length_b   1.000
_cell.length_c   1.000
_cell.angle_alpha   90.00
_cell.angle_beta   90.00
_cell.angle_gamma   90.00
#
_symmetry.space_group_name_H-M   'P 1'
#
loop_
_entity.id
_entity.type
_entity.pdbx_description
1 polymer ?
#
loop_
_entity_poly.entity_id
_entity_poly.type
_entity_poly.pdbx_seq_one_letter_code
_entity_poly.pdbx_strand_id
1 'polypeptide(L)'
;NTLKLFNGRSPPYTACVLIELRLDYERQPFVSIFYKNSSTEPQPLYIPSCGTECPLRKMYTLYENILPVDWNFECKLTTLMMTYEEANIGAAMGILVIIITVMLLLSYVIMIYYRRRSYKNYVSYSQ
;
A
#
# COMPACT_ATOMS: atom_id res chain seq x y z
N ASN A 1 -5.22 -18.73 -2.55
CA ASN A 1 -4.78 -18.83 -3.96
C ASN A 1 -3.27 -18.78 -4.16
N THR A 2 -2.53 -18.09 -3.29
CA THR A 2 -1.06 -17.90 -3.30
C THR A 2 -0.23 -19.14 -3.70
N LEU A 3 -0.46 -20.29 -3.06
CA LEU A 3 0.28 -21.53 -3.37
C LEU A 3 -0.15 -22.21 -4.70
N LYS A 4 -1.17 -21.68 -5.37
CA LYS A 4 -1.85 -22.27 -6.55
C LYS A 4 -2.45 -23.67 -6.31
N LEU A 5 -2.83 -23.97 -5.07
CA LEU A 5 -3.42 -25.25 -4.64
C LEU A 5 -4.94 -25.19 -4.37
N PHE A 6 -5.56 -24.04 -4.64
CA PHE A 6 -6.98 -23.86 -4.32
C PHE A 6 -7.86 -24.58 -5.35
N ASN A 7 -8.87 -25.31 -4.87
CA ASN A 7 -9.78 -26.09 -5.71
C ASN A 7 -11.05 -25.32 -6.13
N GLY A 8 -11.13 -24.01 -5.89
CA GLY A 8 -12.28 -23.19 -6.27
C GLY A 8 -13.49 -23.31 -5.35
N ARG A 9 -13.44 -24.12 -4.29
CA ARG A 9 -14.55 -24.31 -3.35
C ARG A 9 -14.28 -23.59 -2.04
N SER A 10 -15.32 -23.04 -1.43
CA SER A 10 -15.20 -22.50 -0.08
C SER A 10 -14.72 -23.60 0.88
N PRO A 11 -13.68 -23.36 1.70
CA PRO A 11 -13.24 -24.34 2.69
C PRO A 11 -14.40 -24.68 3.66
N PRO A 12 -14.73 -25.96 3.85
CA PRO A 12 -15.77 -26.35 4.82
C PRO A 12 -15.33 -26.03 6.25
N TYR A 13 -16.27 -26.09 7.21
CA TYR A 13 -15.94 -25.92 8.62
C TYR A 13 -14.87 -26.90 9.06
N THR A 14 -13.94 -26.43 9.89
CA THR A 14 -12.80 -27.21 10.40
C THR A 14 -11.84 -27.72 9.31
N ALA A 15 -11.92 -27.19 8.09
CA ALA A 15 -10.93 -27.48 7.08
C ALA A 15 -9.54 -27.01 7.52
N CYS A 16 -8.52 -27.82 7.24
CA CYS A 16 -7.14 -27.57 7.65
C CYS A 16 -6.19 -27.79 6.49
N VAL A 17 -5.23 -26.88 6.32
CA VAL A 17 -4.06 -27.07 5.45
C VAL A 17 -2.89 -27.44 6.35
N LEU A 18 -2.36 -28.64 6.17
CA LEU A 18 -1.20 -29.14 6.90
C LEU A 18 0.04 -28.95 6.03
N ILE A 19 1.11 -28.40 6.60
CA ILE A 19 2.39 -28.22 5.93
C ILE A 19 3.43 -28.92 6.78
N GLU A 20 4.06 -29.94 6.22
CA GLU A 20 5.05 -30.76 6.90
C GLU A 20 6.42 -30.58 6.25
N LEU A 21 7.45 -30.42 7.10
CA LEU A 21 8.85 -30.45 6.69
C LEU A 21 9.44 -31.79 7.12
N ARG A 22 9.91 -32.58 6.16
CA ARG A 22 10.45 -33.93 6.38
C ARG A 22 11.83 -34.07 5.73
N LEU A 23 12.54 -35.12 6.09
CA LEU A 23 13.80 -35.54 5.46
C LEU A 23 13.55 -36.80 4.64
N ASP A 24 14.10 -36.86 3.44
CA ASP A 24 14.06 -38.08 2.61
C ASP A 24 15.12 -39.10 3.05
N TYR A 25 15.22 -40.21 2.31
CA TYR A 25 16.21 -41.27 2.58
C TYR A 25 17.66 -40.78 2.45
N GLU A 26 17.91 -39.72 1.67
CA GLU A 26 19.21 -39.09 1.48
C GLU A 26 19.45 -37.93 2.47
N ARG A 27 18.56 -37.74 3.44
CA ARG A 27 18.55 -36.62 4.40
C ARG A 27 18.40 -35.24 3.75
N GLN A 28 17.80 -35.15 2.57
CA GLN A 28 17.45 -33.89 1.95
C GLN A 28 16.09 -33.39 2.49
N PRO A 29 15.97 -32.10 2.85
CA PRO A 29 14.72 -31.55 3.36
C PRO A 29 13.71 -31.32 2.23
N PHE A 30 12.48 -31.75 2.46
CA PHE A 30 11.38 -31.53 1.54
C PHE A 30 10.08 -31.19 2.28
N VAL A 31 9.18 -30.49 1.59
CA VAL A 31 7.90 -30.04 2.10
C VAL A 31 6.78 -30.83 1.44
N SER A 32 5.84 -31.30 2.25
CA SER A 32 4.58 -31.87 1.80
C SER A 32 3.42 -31.04 2.34
N ILE A 33 2.41 -30.83 1.50
CA ILE A 33 1.21 -30.07 1.87
C ILE A 33 0.01 -31.00 1.75
N PHE A 34 -0.84 -31.01 2.76
CA PHE A 34 -2.07 -31.79 2.78
C PHE A 34 -3.27 -30.89 3.04
N TYR A 35 -4.43 -31.28 2.51
CA TYR A 35 -5.69 -30.63 2.76
C TYR A 35 -6.68 -31.59 3.40
N LYS A 36 -7.06 -31.29 4.64
CA LYS A 36 -8.11 -32.00 5.36
C LYS A 36 -9.39 -31.19 5.27
N ASN A 37 -10.32 -31.63 4.44
CA ASN A 37 -11.62 -30.97 4.25
C ASN A 37 -12.81 -31.82 4.70
N SER A 38 -12.55 -32.97 5.33
CA SER A 38 -13.56 -33.84 5.91
C SER A 38 -12.98 -34.58 7.12
N SER A 39 -13.80 -35.40 7.78
CA SER A 39 -13.35 -36.25 8.89
C SER A 39 -12.40 -37.37 8.47
N THR A 40 -12.21 -37.61 7.17
CA THR A 40 -11.26 -38.58 6.63
C THR A 40 -9.80 -38.13 6.78
N GLU A 41 -8.89 -38.99 6.33
CA GLU A 41 -7.46 -38.66 6.26
C GLU A 41 -7.18 -37.47 5.32
N PRO A 42 -6.20 -36.59 5.63
CA PRO A 42 -5.84 -35.46 4.78
C PRO A 42 -5.35 -35.91 3.39
N GLN A 43 -5.79 -35.20 2.35
CA GLN A 43 -5.36 -35.50 0.98
C GLN A 43 -4.07 -34.75 0.65
N PRO A 44 -3.04 -35.41 0.08
CA PRO A 44 -1.83 -34.72 -0.35
C PRO A 44 -2.14 -33.79 -1.52
N LEU A 45 -1.54 -32.60 -1.50
CA LEU A 45 -1.67 -31.59 -2.54
C LEU A 45 -0.45 -31.59 -3.45
N TYR A 46 -0.71 -31.48 -4.76
CA TYR A 46 0.33 -31.42 -5.78
C TYR A 46 0.79 -29.99 -6.04
N ILE A 47 2.03 -29.67 -5.66
CA ILE A 47 2.62 -28.34 -5.90
C ILE A 47 2.97 -28.23 -7.39
N PRO A 48 2.43 -27.24 -8.13
CA PRO A 48 2.73 -27.05 -9.54
C PRO A 48 4.24 -26.93 -9.76
N SER A 49 4.76 -27.65 -10.77
CA SER A 49 6.19 -27.70 -11.08
C SER A 49 7.10 -28.28 -9.97
N CYS A 50 6.54 -28.90 -8.92
CA CYS A 50 7.32 -29.56 -7.85
C CYS A 50 6.88 -31.00 -7.55
N GLY A 51 5.59 -31.26 -7.31
CA GLY A 51 5.08 -32.55 -6.83
C GLY A 51 4.50 -32.49 -5.41
N THR A 52 4.29 -33.65 -4.79
CA THR A 52 3.78 -33.79 -3.40
C THR A 52 4.89 -33.77 -2.35
N GLU A 53 6.12 -34.05 -2.75
CA GLU A 53 7.32 -34.02 -1.91
C GLU A 53 8.29 -33.00 -2.54
N CYS A 54 8.07 -31.72 -2.23
CA CYS A 54 8.78 -30.63 -2.89
C CYS A 54 10.09 -30.33 -2.14
N PRO A 55 11.27 -30.47 -2.77
CA PRO A 55 12.53 -30.11 -2.12
C PRO A 55 12.49 -28.69 -1.57
N LEU A 56 12.92 -28.48 -0.33
CA LEU A 56 12.76 -27.20 0.38
C LEU A 56 13.35 -26.03 -0.43
N ARG A 57 14.52 -26.23 -1.04
CA ARG A 57 15.15 -25.21 -1.88
C ARG A 57 14.31 -24.84 -3.11
N LYS A 58 13.68 -25.82 -3.75
CA LYS A 58 12.83 -25.60 -4.92
C LYS A 58 11.53 -24.90 -4.54
N MET A 59 10.97 -25.21 -3.36
CA MET A 59 9.82 -24.51 -2.79
C MET A 59 10.07 -23.00 -2.71
N TYR A 60 11.22 -22.58 -2.15
CA TYR A 60 11.58 -21.16 -2.08
C TYR A 60 11.66 -20.52 -3.46
N THR A 61 12.36 -21.14 -4.42
CA THR A 61 12.47 -20.61 -5.79
C THR A 61 11.11 -20.49 -6.49
N LEU A 62 10.19 -21.44 -6.26
CA LEU A 62 8.86 -21.41 -6.89
C LEU A 62 7.99 -20.25 -6.40
N TYR A 63 8.15 -19.87 -5.13
CA TYR A 63 7.32 -18.84 -4.50
C TYR A 63 8.06 -17.52 -4.26
N GLU A 64 9.31 -17.37 -4.70
CA GLU A 64 10.12 -16.17 -4.50
C GLU A 64 9.40 -14.89 -4.93
N ASN A 65 8.78 -14.88 -6.11
CA ASN A 65 8.12 -13.70 -6.68
C ASN A 65 6.84 -13.25 -5.96
N ILE A 66 6.33 -14.04 -5.02
CA ILE A 66 5.12 -13.72 -4.24
C ILE A 66 5.42 -13.51 -2.76
N LEU A 67 6.67 -13.69 -2.35
CA LEU A 67 7.12 -13.41 -1.00
C LEU A 67 7.47 -11.91 -0.92
N PRO A 68 6.83 -11.14 -0.01
CA PRO A 68 7.17 -9.74 0.15
C PRO A 68 8.59 -9.60 0.71
N VAL A 69 9.36 -8.66 0.18
CA VAL A 69 10.70 -8.33 0.65
C VAL A 69 10.61 -7.25 1.74
N ASP A 70 9.79 -6.22 1.49
CA ASP A 70 9.47 -5.18 2.47
C ASP A 70 7.97 -4.90 2.44
N TRP A 71 7.24 -5.58 3.34
CA TRP A 71 5.80 -5.45 3.46
C TRP A 71 5.35 -3.99 3.64
N ASN A 72 6.06 -3.22 4.46
CA ASN A 72 5.67 -1.84 4.77
C ASN A 72 5.87 -0.92 3.56
N PHE A 73 6.89 -1.17 2.74
CA PHE A 73 7.12 -0.43 1.51
C PHE A 73 6.16 -0.86 0.39
N GLU A 74 5.99 -2.17 0.18
CA GLU A 74 5.14 -2.74 -0.89
C GLU A 74 3.65 -2.44 -0.68
N CYS A 75 3.21 -2.29 0.57
CA CYS A 75 1.84 -1.88 0.89
C CYS A 75 1.58 -0.37 0.73
N LYS A 76 2.60 0.47 0.48
CA LYS A 76 2.37 1.91 0.27
C LYS A 76 1.58 2.13 -1.00
N LEU A 77 0.55 2.95 -0.91
CA LEU A 77 -0.18 3.40 -2.07
C LEU A 77 0.75 4.25 -2.95
N THR A 78 0.79 3.92 -4.24
CA THR A 78 1.43 4.82 -5.20
C THR A 78 0.67 6.14 -5.23
N THR A 79 1.36 7.23 -5.53
CA THR A 79 0.78 8.59 -5.60
C THR A 79 -0.42 8.69 -6.53
N LEU A 80 -0.51 7.82 -7.55
CA LEU A 80 -1.63 7.71 -8.49
C LEU A 80 -2.88 7.04 -7.89
N MET A 81 -2.71 6.24 -6.84
CA MET A 81 -3.77 5.52 -6.14
C MET A 81 -4.14 6.15 -4.80
N MET A 82 -3.35 7.12 -4.31
CA MET A 82 -3.67 7.90 -3.11
C MET A 82 -5.03 8.56 -3.22
N THR A 83 -5.90 8.22 -2.29
CA THR A 83 -7.16 8.90 -2.06
C THR A 83 -6.88 10.31 -1.53
N TYR A 84 -7.83 11.22 -1.72
CA TYR A 84 -7.72 12.63 -1.29
C TYR A 84 -7.40 12.80 0.21
N GLU A 85 -7.66 11.78 1.04
CA GLU A 85 -7.37 11.78 2.49
C GLU A 85 -5.90 11.49 2.85
N GLU A 86 -5.15 10.71 2.06
CA GLU A 86 -3.76 10.34 2.41
C GLU A 86 -2.72 11.36 1.91
N ALA A 87 -3.03 12.05 0.83
CA ALA A 87 -2.23 13.18 0.42
C ALA A 87 -2.52 14.34 1.38
N ASN A 88 -1.48 15.01 1.89
CA ASN A 88 -1.58 16.18 2.78
C ASN A 88 -2.12 17.44 2.04
N ILE A 89 -3.09 17.25 1.15
CA ILE A 89 -3.74 18.25 0.32
C ILE A 89 -4.47 19.25 1.20
N GLY A 90 -5.02 18.83 2.36
CA GLY A 90 -5.59 19.74 3.34
C GLY A 90 -4.60 20.83 3.78
N ALA A 91 -3.36 20.45 4.10
CA ALA A 91 -2.32 21.41 4.43
C ALA A 91 -1.89 22.24 3.21
N ALA A 92 -1.74 21.62 2.04
CA ALA A 92 -1.36 22.34 0.81
C ALA A 92 -2.40 23.40 0.41
N MET A 93 -3.69 23.05 0.47
CA MET A 93 -4.81 23.97 0.22
C MET A 93 -4.89 25.06 1.29
N GLY A 94 -4.66 24.71 2.56
CA GLY A 94 -4.56 25.68 3.64
C GLY A 94 -3.46 26.72 3.40
N ILE A 95 -2.26 26.28 3.01
CA ILE A 95 -1.14 27.17 2.70
C ILE A 95 -1.47 28.09 1.52
N LEU A 96 -2.08 27.57 0.45
CA LEU A 96 -2.48 28.36 -0.72
C LEU A 96 -3.49 29.45 -0.36
N VAL A 97 -4.50 29.14 0.45
CA VAL A 97 -5.50 30.13 0.91
C VAL A 97 -4.84 31.21 1.75
N ILE A 98 -3.92 30.85 2.66
CA ILE A 98 -3.18 31.81 3.49
C ILE A 98 -2.39 32.77 2.60
N ILE A 99 -1.65 32.28 1.60
CA ILE A 99 -0.87 33.13 0.68
C ILE A 99 -1.79 34.13 -0.05
N ILE A 100 -2.93 33.68 -0.57
CA ILE A 100 -3.88 34.54 -1.28
C ILE A 100 -4.41 35.64 -0.36
N THR A 101 -4.80 35.29 0.88
CA THR A 101 -5.33 36.28 1.83
C THR A 101 -4.29 37.34 2.19
N VAL A 102 -3.02 36.98 2.38
CA VAL A 102 -1.94 37.93 2.66
C VAL A 102 -1.72 38.88 1.48
N MET A 103 -1.73 38.37 0.25
CA MET A 103 -1.58 39.20 -0.96
C MET A 103 -2.74 40.20 -1.12
N LEU A 104 -3.97 39.79 -0.80
CA LEU A 104 -5.13 40.68 -0.82
C LEU A 104 -5.01 41.78 0.26
N LEU A 105 -4.58 41.44 1.47
CA LEU A 105 -4.37 42.42 2.54
C LEU A 105 -3.26 43.42 2.19
N LEU A 106 -2.15 42.95 1.64
CA LEU A 106 -1.06 43.82 1.18
C LEU A 106 -1.52 44.77 0.09
N SER A 107 -2.22 44.27 -0.93
CA SER A 107 -2.74 45.13 -2.00
C SER A 107 -3.75 46.16 -1.49
N TYR A 108 -4.60 45.80 -0.51
CA TYR A 108 -5.53 46.73 0.15
C TYR A 108 -4.79 47.82 0.95
N VAL A 109 -3.78 47.46 1.73
CA VAL A 109 -2.95 48.42 2.49
C VAL A 109 -2.21 49.36 1.55
N ILE A 110 -1.62 48.82 0.48
CA ILE A 110 -0.96 49.61 -0.56
C ILE A 110 -1.95 50.58 -1.21
N MET A 111 -3.16 50.13 -1.56
CA MET A 111 -4.20 50.99 -2.12
C MET A 111 -4.56 52.15 -1.18
N ILE A 112 -4.73 51.89 0.13
CA ILE A 112 -5.00 52.95 1.12
C ILE A 112 -3.82 53.92 1.22
N TYR A 113 -2.59 53.42 1.22
CA TYR A 113 -1.39 54.25 1.28
C TYR A 113 -1.31 55.20 0.08
N TYR A 114 -1.46 54.69 -1.14
CA TYR A 114 -1.47 55.51 -2.35
C TYR A 114 -2.62 56.52 -2.36
N ARG A 115 -3.83 56.11 -1.94
CA ARG A 115 -4.98 57.01 -1.86
C ARG A 115 -4.76 58.15 -0.85
N ARG A 116 -4.22 57.86 0.33
CA ARG A 116 -3.89 58.88 1.35
C ARG A 116 -2.80 59.84 0.87
N ARG A 117 -1.75 59.32 0.22
CA ARG A 117 -0.67 60.14 -0.34
C ARG A 117 -1.20 61.07 -1.44
N SER A 118 -2.03 60.55 -2.34
CA SER A 118 -2.67 61.34 -3.38
C SER A 118 -3.53 62.47 -2.77
N TYR A 119 -4.32 62.17 -1.75
CA TYR A 119 -5.12 63.17 -1.03
C TYR A 119 -4.29 64.31 -0.42
N LYS A 120 -3.14 64.00 0.21
CA LYS A 120 -2.21 65.02 0.73
C LYS A 120 -1.65 65.91 -0.39
N ASN A 121 -1.31 65.33 -1.54
CA ASN A 121 -0.80 66.09 -2.68
C ASN A 121 -1.87 67.04 -3.25
N TYR A 122 -3.13 66.60 -3.33
CA TYR A 122 -4.23 67.46 -3.79
C TYR A 122 -4.46 68.66 -2.88
N VAL A 123 -4.46 68.48 -1.55
CA VAL A 123 -4.66 69.58 -0.59
C VAL A 123 -3.50 70.59 -0.62
N SER A 124 -2.27 70.13 -0.84
CA SER A 124 -1.09 71.00 -0.93
C SER A 124 -1.04 71.86 -2.20
N TYR A 125 -1.80 71.52 -3.25
CA TYR A 125 -1.93 72.34 -4.47
C TYR A 125 -3.08 73.37 -4.40
N SER A 126 -3.96 73.26 -3.39
CA SER A 126 -5.11 74.15 -3.19
C SER A 126 -4.88 75.27 -2.16
N GLN A 127 -3.68 75.37 -1.59
CA GLN A 127 -3.21 76.53 -0.82
C GLN A 127 -2.25 77.35 -1.65
#